data_AF-A0A959FJV0-F1
#
_entry.id   AF-A0A959FJV0-F1
#
_cell.length_a   1.000
_cell.length_b   1.000
_cell.length_c   1.000
_cell.angle_alpha   90.00
_cell.angle_beta   90.00
_cell.angle_gamma   90.00
#
_symmetry.space_group_name_H-M   'P 1'
#
loop_
_entity.id
_entity.type
_entity.pdbx_description
1 polymer ?
#
loop_
_entity_poly.entity_id
_entity_poly.type
_entity_poly.pdbx_seq_one_letter_code
_entity_poly.pdbx_strand_id
1 'polypeptide(L)'
;MKFFFSCFLFLALGLTMTAQTTSEKSVDEVVAEYTTKYQLTAEQQVEMRQIEERRRRNLAEIQPFQATDQQLFWAKRKALRENTEGSVRRMLTPAQREIHDQELVRYRLETSNLIEQWRAEGKSKEEIEQLLLERG
;
A
#
# COMPACT_ATOMS: atom_id res chain seq x y z
N MET A 1 -7.37 23.30 62.34
CA MET A 1 -6.53 22.22 61.77
C MET A 1 -7.44 21.33 60.93
N LYS A 2 -7.31 21.41 59.59
CA LYS A 2 -6.88 20.31 58.72
C LYS A 2 -7.73 19.06 58.83
N PHE A 3 -8.67 18.86 57.90
CA PHE A 3 -8.87 17.59 57.18
C PHE A 3 -9.49 17.91 55.81
N PHE A 4 -8.62 18.03 54.81
CA PHE A 4 -8.96 18.01 53.39
C PHE A 4 -9.31 16.56 53.03
N PHE A 5 -10.57 16.27 52.69
CA PHE A 5 -10.93 15.00 52.07
C PHE A 5 -11.13 15.21 50.57
N SER A 6 -10.23 14.54 49.84
CA SER A 6 -10.02 14.54 48.41
C SER A 6 -11.22 13.97 47.65
N CYS A 7 -11.90 14.81 46.86
CA CYS A 7 -12.85 14.35 45.84
C CYS A 7 -12.17 14.31 44.47
N PHE A 8 -11.69 13.12 44.13
CA PHE A 8 -11.71 12.48 42.81
C PHE A 8 -11.74 13.42 41.58
N LEU A 9 -10.55 13.76 41.12
CA LEU A 9 -10.30 14.27 39.78
C LEU A 9 -10.47 13.11 38.79
N PHE A 10 -11.64 12.97 38.18
CA PHE A 10 -11.86 12.09 37.02
C PHE A 10 -11.15 12.69 35.79
N LEU A 11 -9.83 12.51 35.74
CA LEU A 11 -9.03 12.76 34.56
C LEU A 11 -9.19 11.56 33.62
N ALA A 12 -10.34 11.48 32.95
CA ALA A 12 -10.59 10.50 31.91
C ALA A 12 -9.66 10.82 30.74
N LEU A 13 -8.64 9.98 30.60
CA LEU A 13 -7.76 9.82 29.47
C LEU A 13 -8.54 9.82 28.16
N GLY A 14 -8.58 10.97 27.49
CA GLY A 14 -8.83 11.03 26.05
C GLY A 14 -7.60 10.49 25.33
N LEU A 15 -7.53 9.17 25.20
CA LEU A 15 -6.65 8.52 24.24
C LEU A 15 -7.12 8.95 22.84
N THR A 16 -6.59 10.07 22.34
CA THR A 16 -6.62 10.32 20.91
C THR A 16 -5.69 9.30 20.29
N MET A 17 -6.29 8.20 19.82
CA MET A 17 -5.62 7.27 18.93
C MET A 17 -5.14 8.06 17.71
N THR A 18 -3.88 8.47 17.71
CA THR A 18 -3.24 8.86 16.46
C THR A 18 -3.04 7.56 15.71
N ALA A 19 -4.03 7.20 14.90
CA ALA A 19 -3.84 6.26 13.81
C ALA A 19 -2.64 6.80 13.02
N GLN A 20 -1.49 6.16 13.19
CA GLN A 20 -0.27 6.54 12.52
C GLN A 20 -0.42 6.05 11.08
N THR A 21 -1.25 6.74 10.30
CA THR A 21 -1.39 6.49 8.87
C THR A 21 -0.06 6.85 8.24
N THR A 22 0.65 5.84 7.74
CA THR A 22 1.75 6.08 6.83
C THR A 22 1.22 6.97 5.71
N SER A 23 1.70 8.22 5.60
CA SER A 23 1.22 9.14 4.58
C SER A 23 1.45 8.50 3.22
N GLU A 24 0.38 8.23 2.48
CA GLU A 24 0.50 7.77 1.10
C GLU A 24 1.29 8.84 0.31
N LYS A 25 2.23 8.42 -0.54
CA LYS A 25 2.97 9.32 -1.43
C LYS A 25 1.97 10.18 -2.19
N SER A 26 2.33 11.41 -2.56
CA SER A 26 1.57 12.25 -3.50
C SER A 26 1.64 11.72 -4.94
N VAL A 27 0.73 12.16 -5.81
CA VAL A 27 0.74 11.75 -7.23
C VAL A 27 2.06 12.17 -7.87
N ASP A 28 2.54 13.36 -7.52
CA ASP A 28 3.80 13.91 -8.03
C ASP A 28 5.01 13.10 -7.58
N GLU A 29 5.06 12.64 -6.32
CA GLU A 29 6.13 11.79 -5.83
C GLU A 29 6.17 10.43 -6.55
N VAL A 30 5.01 9.83 -6.81
CA VAL A 30 4.94 8.57 -7.57
C VAL A 30 5.39 8.80 -9.01
N VAL A 31 4.92 9.85 -9.66
CA VAL A 31 5.34 10.18 -11.03
C VAL A 31 6.85 10.44 -11.07
N ALA A 32 7.42 11.17 -10.11
CA ALA A 32 8.85 11.43 -10.03
C ALA A 32 9.67 10.15 -9.82
N GLU A 33 9.20 9.22 -8.98
CA GLU A 33 9.84 7.93 -8.77
C GLU A 33 9.86 7.09 -10.05
N TYR A 34 8.71 6.98 -10.73
CA TYR A 34 8.62 6.24 -12.00
C TYR A 34 9.44 6.92 -13.11
N THR A 35 9.47 8.25 -13.14
CA THR A 35 10.29 9.03 -14.07
C THR A 35 11.76 8.77 -13.85
N THR A 36 12.20 8.77 -12.60
CA THR A 36 13.61 8.49 -12.26
C THR A 36 13.97 7.06 -12.61
N LYS A 37 13.10 6.10 -12.29
CA LYS A 37 13.35 4.67 -12.49
C LYS A 37 13.39 4.28 -13.96
N TYR A 38 12.45 4.77 -14.76
CA TYR A 38 12.25 4.34 -16.16
C TYR A 38 12.63 5.41 -17.18
N GLN A 39 13.10 6.57 -16.75
CA GLN A 39 13.41 7.72 -17.62
C GLN A 39 12.20 8.07 -18.50
N LEU A 40 11.04 8.29 -17.87
CA LEU A 40 9.79 8.54 -18.59
C LEU A 40 9.85 9.83 -19.41
N THR A 41 9.32 9.77 -20.64
CA THR A 41 9.11 10.97 -21.46
C THR A 41 8.03 11.87 -20.88
N ALA A 42 7.89 13.11 -21.37
CA ALA A 42 6.84 14.03 -20.91
C ALA A 42 5.43 13.44 -21.12
N GLU A 43 5.20 12.76 -22.25
CA GLU A 43 3.93 12.09 -22.55
C GLU A 43 3.67 10.94 -21.56
N GLN A 44 4.68 10.12 -21.30
CA GLN A 44 4.57 9.03 -20.32
C GLN A 44 4.35 9.55 -18.89
N GLN A 45 4.91 10.70 -18.53
CA GLN A 45 4.66 11.32 -17.22
C GLN A 45 3.19 11.75 -17.06
N VAL A 46 2.57 12.28 -18.13
CA VAL A 46 1.13 12.61 -18.13
C VAL A 46 0.29 11.35 -17.99
N GLU A 47 0.61 10.28 -18.72
CA GLU A 47 -0.10 9.00 -18.59
C GLU A 47 0.07 8.40 -17.19
N MET A 48 1.29 8.43 -16.64
CA MET A 48 1.56 7.93 -15.29
C MET A 48 0.76 8.66 -14.23
N ARG A 49 0.64 9.99 -14.35
CA ARG A 49 -0.22 10.81 -13.48
C ARG A 49 -1.67 10.33 -13.53
N GLN A 50 -2.22 10.12 -14.73
CA GLN A 50 -3.59 9.64 -14.90
C GLN A 50 -3.80 8.23 -14.30
N ILE A 51 -2.82 7.34 -14.47
CA ILE A 51 -2.82 6.00 -13.88
C ILE A 51 -2.90 6.09 -12.36
N GLU A 52 -2.07 6.93 -11.74
CA GLU A 52 -1.98 7.09 -10.29
C GLU A 52 -3.22 7.78 -9.70
N GLU A 53 -3.74 8.83 -10.35
CA GLU A 53 -5.00 9.45 -9.95
C GLU A 53 -6.17 8.47 -9.98
N ARG A 54 -6.25 7.64 -11.03
CA ARG A 54 -7.26 6.57 -11.11
C ARG A 54 -7.07 5.54 -10.01
N ARG A 55 -5.84 5.10 -9.73
CA ARG A 55 -5.54 4.19 -8.63
C ARG A 55 -6.08 4.75 -7.31
N ARG A 56 -5.84 6.03 -7.00
CA ARG A 56 -6.33 6.66 -5.77
C ARG A 56 -7.84 6.73 -5.66
N ARG A 57 -8.53 7.13 -6.73
CA ARG A 57 -10.00 7.12 -6.75
C ARG A 57 -10.54 5.72 -6.46
N ASN A 58 -10.00 4.72 -7.14
CA ASN A 58 -10.40 3.34 -6.94
C ASN A 58 -10.06 2.81 -5.54
N LEU A 59 -8.93 3.23 -4.93
CA LEU A 59 -8.61 2.90 -3.54
C LEU A 59 -9.62 3.50 -2.57
N ALA A 60 -9.99 4.77 -2.76
CA ALA A 60 -11.00 5.44 -1.94
C ALA A 60 -12.37 4.75 -2.05
N GLU A 61 -12.74 4.28 -3.24
CA GLU A 61 -14.00 3.55 -3.48
C GLU A 61 -14.07 2.21 -2.74
N ILE A 62 -12.93 1.54 -2.53
CA ILE A 62 -12.91 0.24 -1.83
C ILE A 62 -12.73 0.37 -0.33
N GLN A 63 -12.31 1.53 0.16
CA GLN A 63 -12.03 1.78 1.58
C GLN A 63 -13.18 1.37 2.52
N PRO A 64 -14.47 1.57 2.21
CA PRO A 64 -15.57 1.13 3.07
C PRO A 64 -15.63 -0.40 3.29
N PHE A 65 -15.11 -1.21 2.36
CA PHE A 65 -15.08 -2.66 2.52
C PHE A 65 -14.12 -3.10 3.62
N GLN A 66 -13.12 -2.30 3.98
CA GLN A 66 -12.13 -2.69 4.99
C GLN A 66 -12.78 -3.05 6.34
N ALA A 67 -13.86 -2.34 6.73
CA ALA A 67 -14.57 -2.57 7.98
C ALA A 67 -15.80 -3.50 7.84
N THR A 68 -16.33 -3.68 6.63
CA THR A 68 -17.62 -4.37 6.39
C THR A 68 -17.44 -5.74 5.75
N ASP A 69 -16.45 -5.90 4.88
CA ASP A 69 -16.11 -7.14 4.19
C ASP A 69 -14.61 -7.14 3.84
N GLN A 70 -13.81 -7.60 4.81
CA GLN A 70 -12.35 -7.58 4.70
C GLN A 70 -11.84 -8.45 3.56
N GLN A 71 -12.50 -9.58 3.27
CA GLN A 71 -12.13 -10.46 2.16
C GLN A 71 -12.33 -9.73 0.81
N LEU A 72 -13.48 -9.06 0.66
CA LEU A 72 -13.77 -8.26 -0.54
C LEU A 72 -12.81 -7.08 -0.70
N PHE A 73 -12.48 -6.39 0.39
CA PHE A 73 -11.49 -5.31 0.40
C PHE A 73 -10.15 -5.77 -0.18
N TRP A 74 -9.61 -6.87 0.34
CA TRP A 74 -8.33 -7.41 -0.12
C TRP A 74 -8.38 -7.92 -1.56
N ALA A 75 -9.46 -8.59 -1.95
CA ALA A 75 -9.66 -9.04 -3.33
C ALA A 75 -9.67 -7.85 -4.32
N LYS A 76 -10.38 -6.77 -3.98
CA LYS A 76 -10.43 -5.56 -4.81
C LYS A 76 -9.10 -4.81 -4.83
N ARG A 77 -8.42 -4.71 -3.69
CA ARG A 77 -7.08 -4.09 -3.60
C ARG A 77 -6.07 -4.83 -4.46
N LYS A 78 -6.06 -6.17 -4.42
CA LYS A 78 -5.24 -7.01 -5.31
C LYS A 78 -5.54 -6.75 -6.78
N ALA A 79 -6.81 -6.79 -7.17
CA ALA A 79 -7.21 -6.55 -8.56
C ALA A 79 -6.82 -5.13 -9.03
N LEU A 80 -6.93 -4.13 -8.15
CA LEU A 80 -6.52 -2.76 -8.46
C LEU A 80 -5.01 -2.65 -8.71
N ARG A 81 -4.19 -3.32 -7.89
CA ARG A 81 -2.74 -3.39 -8.08
C ARG A 81 -2.41 -4.00 -9.44
N GLU A 82 -2.97 -5.16 -9.75
CA GLU A 82 -2.74 -5.88 -11.03
C GLU A 82 -3.15 -5.03 -12.24
N ASN A 83 -4.30 -4.35 -12.16
CA ASN A 83 -4.76 -3.44 -13.22
C ASN A 83 -3.86 -2.19 -13.38
N THR A 84 -3.35 -1.66 -12.26
CA THR A 84 -2.41 -0.54 -12.26
C THR A 84 -1.09 -0.95 -12.91
N GLU A 85 -0.52 -2.08 -12.48
CA GLU A 85 0.70 -2.66 -13.05
C GLU A 85 0.55 -2.93 -14.55
N GLY A 86 -0.57 -3.51 -14.97
CA GLY A 86 -0.85 -3.73 -16.39
C GLY A 86 -0.95 -2.44 -17.19
N SER A 87 -1.44 -1.36 -16.58
CA SER A 87 -1.51 -0.03 -17.22
C SER A 87 -0.12 0.60 -17.35
N VAL A 88 0.68 0.55 -16.28
CA VAL A 88 2.09 0.99 -16.28
C VAL A 88 2.84 0.25 -17.38
N ARG A 89 2.77 -1.08 -17.41
CA ARG A 89 3.49 -1.89 -18.38
C ARG A 89 3.14 -1.55 -19.83
N ARG A 90 1.88 -1.19 -20.11
CA ARG A 90 1.45 -0.77 -21.47
C ARG A 90 2.01 0.59 -21.88
N MET A 91 2.16 1.53 -20.94
CA MET A 91 2.74 2.86 -21.16
C MET A 91 4.25 2.78 -21.45
N LEU A 92 4.95 1.79 -20.88
CA LEU A 92 6.40 1.62 -21.05
C LEU A 92 6.79 1.12 -22.46
N THR A 93 7.91 1.64 -22.97
CA THR A 93 8.59 1.16 -24.17
C THR A 93 9.19 -0.26 -23.96
N PRO A 94 9.57 -1.00 -25.01
CA PRO A 94 10.21 -2.30 -24.86
C PRO A 94 11.46 -2.28 -23.94
N ALA A 95 12.33 -1.28 -24.07
CA ALA A 95 13.53 -1.16 -23.24
C ALA A 95 13.19 -0.86 -21.77
N GLN A 96 12.23 0.02 -21.51
CA GLN A 96 11.77 0.30 -20.14
C GLN A 96 11.05 -0.91 -19.52
N ARG A 97 10.33 -1.70 -20.33
CA ARG A 97 9.69 -2.94 -19.88
C ARG A 97 10.71 -3.98 -19.43
N GLU A 98 11.89 -4.05 -20.04
CA GLU A 98 12.94 -4.95 -19.58
C GLU A 98 13.38 -4.60 -18.15
N ILE A 99 13.58 -3.31 -17.85
CA ILE A 99 13.85 -2.82 -16.49
C ILE A 99 12.71 -3.20 -15.56
N HIS A 100 11.46 -2.96 -15.97
CA HIS A 100 10.28 -3.30 -15.18
C HIS A 100 10.18 -4.81 -14.89
N ASP A 101 10.43 -5.66 -15.88
CA ASP A 101 10.35 -7.11 -15.74
C ASP A 101 11.45 -7.63 -14.80
N GLN A 102 12.65 -7.04 -14.82
CA GLN A 102 13.71 -7.32 -13.84
C GLN A 102 13.29 -6.95 -12.40
N GLU A 103 12.63 -5.80 -12.22
CA GLU A 103 12.09 -5.39 -10.93
C GLU A 103 11.02 -6.37 -10.42
N LEU A 104 10.15 -6.87 -11.30
CA LEU A 104 9.16 -7.89 -10.96
C LEU A 104 9.81 -9.21 -10.53
N VAL A 105 10.87 -9.63 -11.22
CA VAL A 105 11.64 -10.82 -10.82
C VAL A 105 12.23 -10.62 -9.43
N ARG A 106 12.87 -9.47 -9.18
CA ARG A 106 13.44 -9.16 -7.85
C ARG A 106 12.36 -9.15 -6.78
N TYR A 107 11.23 -8.50 -7.03
CA TYR A 107 10.10 -8.48 -6.11
C TYR A 107 9.60 -9.89 -5.79
N ARG A 108 9.49 -10.78 -6.78
CA ARG A 108 9.07 -12.18 -6.58
C ARG A 108 10.07 -12.96 -5.73
N LEU A 109 11.37 -12.75 -5.93
CA LEU A 109 12.42 -13.38 -5.12
C LEU A 109 12.35 -12.91 -3.67
N GLU A 110 12.24 -11.59 -3.44
CA GLU A 110 12.05 -11.03 -2.10
C GLU A 110 10.78 -11.56 -1.43
N THR A 111 9.70 -11.69 -2.20
CA THR A 111 8.42 -12.26 -1.71
C THR A 111 8.60 -13.71 -1.29
N SER A 112 9.31 -14.52 -2.09
CA SER A 112 9.60 -15.91 -1.76
C SER A 112 10.40 -16.02 -0.46
N ASN A 113 11.43 -15.18 -0.30
CA ASN A 113 12.26 -15.18 0.90
C ASN A 113 11.45 -14.80 2.15
N LEU A 114 10.57 -13.80 2.05
CA LEU A 114 9.67 -13.40 3.13
C LEU A 114 8.70 -14.52 3.51
N ILE A 115 8.15 -15.24 2.53
CA ILE A 115 7.28 -16.39 2.79
C ILE A 115 8.03 -17.47 3.58
N GLU A 116 9.25 -17.82 3.18
CA GLU A 116 10.04 -18.83 3.90
C GLU A 116 10.39 -18.36 5.32
N GLN A 117 10.73 -17.08 5.49
CA GLN A 117 10.94 -16.49 6.82
C GLN A 117 9.69 -16.60 7.69
N TRP A 118 8.52 -16.21 7.19
CA TRP A 118 7.28 -16.26 7.94
C TRP A 118 6.83 -17.68 8.28
N ARG A 119 7.12 -18.66 7.41
CA ARG A 119 6.93 -20.07 7.74
C ARG A 119 7.85 -20.52 8.87
N ALA A 120 9.11 -20.11 8.85
CA ALA A 120 10.06 -20.41 9.93
C ALA A 120 9.65 -19.75 11.26
N GLU A 121 8.99 -18.59 11.21
CA GLU A 121 8.37 -17.92 12.36
C GLU A 121 7.06 -18.59 12.84
N GLY A 122 6.60 -19.66 12.18
CA GLY A 122 5.41 -20.42 12.57
C GLY A 122 4.08 -19.81 12.14
N LYS A 123 4.08 -18.84 11.20
CA LYS A 123 2.84 -18.26 10.68
C LYS A 123 2.05 -19.29 9.87
N SER A 124 0.73 -19.29 10.06
CA SER A 124 -0.20 -20.05 9.25
C SER A 124 -0.23 -19.56 7.80
N LYS A 125 -0.79 -20.37 6.91
CA LYS A 125 -0.94 -20.03 5.50
C LYS A 125 -1.82 -18.78 5.33
N GLU A 126 -2.89 -18.70 6.09
CA GLU A 126 -3.85 -17.61 6.09
C GLU A 126 -3.20 -16.29 6.55
N GLU A 127 -2.37 -16.34 7.59
CA GLU A 127 -1.60 -15.17 8.05
C GLU A 127 -0.57 -14.71 6.99
N ILE A 128 0.12 -15.65 6.34
CA ILE A 128 1.06 -15.33 5.26
C ILE A 128 0.32 -14.68 4.08
N GLU A 129 -0.82 -15.22 3.67
CA GLU A 129 -1.65 -14.65 2.60
C GLU A 129 -2.08 -13.22 2.94
N GLN A 130 -2.49 -12.97 4.18
CA GLN A 130 -2.85 -11.62 4.63
C GLN A 130 -1.64 -10.67 4.60
N LEU A 131 -0.47 -11.09 5.09
CA LEU A 131 0.75 -10.27 5.06
C LEU A 131 1.19 -9.93 3.64
N LEU A 132 1.02 -10.86 2.70
CA LEU A 132 1.29 -10.63 1.27
C LEU A 132 0.33 -9.61 0.66
N LEU A 133 -0.94 -9.60 1.10
CA LEU A 133 -1.94 -8.64 0.67
C LEU A 133 -1.67 -7.24 1.24
N GLU A 134 -1.17 -7.16 2.47
CA GLU A 134 -0.79 -5.91 3.14
C GLU A 134 0.46 -5.26 2.53
N ARG A 135 1.44 -6.08 2.10
CA ARG A 135 2.69 -5.61 1.48
C ARG A 135 2.50 -4.97 0.11
N GLY A 136 1.48 -5.36 -0.64
CA GLY A 136 1.23 -4.90 -2.02
C GLY A 136 0.22 -3.77 -2.13
#